data_AF-A0A523RJ20-F1
#
_entry.id   AF-A0A523RJ20-F1
#
_cell.length_a   1.000
_cell.length_b   1.000
_cell.length_c   1.000
_cell.angle_alpha   90.00
_cell.angle_beta   90.00
_cell.angle_gamma   90.00
#
_symmetry.space_group_name_H-M   'P 1'
#
loop_
_entity.id
_entity.type
_entity.pdbx_description
1 polymer ?
#
loop_
_entity_poly.entity_id
_entity_poly.type
_entity_poly.pdbx_seq_one_letter_code
_entity_poly.pdbx_strand_id
1 'polypeptide(L)'
;MDVRKEEYRKVLEKFPDVISVGGDNYLLHFVINNEILLEVDFRKYPKKMKAYLINNNKEYKFKLSRAVYSLRNWSKHSVISVLEIIDEILLLIDNLKFNQIMIKKDFLEGLVAMCKQNHPRKMRGVLGVHKGIVSEYILPSRACTDSEKNFEIFKTTCNLPLDLSYEGTFISRPSGMLSTNEKLNQIFKKRRFTMLLAHPYNLSDSIKCFDTSGQILEHIIID
;
A
#
# COMPACT_ATOMS: atom_id res chain seq x y z
N MET A 1 -6.30 -20.58 28.50
CA MET A 1 -7.13 -20.61 27.28
C MET A 1 -6.19 -20.61 26.09
N ASP A 2 -6.33 -21.54 25.12
CA ASP A 2 -5.46 -21.58 23.94
C ASP A 2 -5.72 -20.32 23.10
N VAL A 3 -4.75 -19.40 23.05
CA VAL A 3 -4.90 -18.11 22.36
C VAL A 3 -5.32 -18.31 20.89
N ARG A 4 -4.93 -19.42 20.27
CA ARG A 4 -5.32 -19.75 18.89
C ARG A 4 -6.80 -20.05 18.74
N LYS A 5 -7.42 -20.69 19.74
CA LYS A 5 -8.86 -20.97 19.73
C LYS A 5 -9.67 -19.68 19.81
N GLU A 6 -9.20 -18.73 20.61
CA GLU A 6 -9.83 -17.41 20.72
C GLU A 6 -9.71 -16.62 19.41
N GLU A 7 -8.52 -16.59 18.80
CA GLU A 7 -8.33 -15.96 17.49
C GLU A 7 -9.17 -16.63 16.39
N TYR A 8 -9.26 -17.97 16.39
CA TYR A 8 -10.13 -18.71 15.47
C TYR A 8 -11.60 -18.33 15.63
N ARG A 9 -12.10 -18.25 16.88
CA ARG A 9 -13.48 -17.85 17.17
C ARG A 9 -13.78 -16.45 16.62
N LYS A 10 -12.91 -15.47 16.87
CA LYS A 10 -13.05 -14.11 16.33
C LYS A 10 -13.09 -14.09 14.80
N VAL A 11 -12.27 -14.91 14.14
CA VAL A 11 -12.25 -15.02 12.68
C VAL A 11 -13.57 -15.59 12.17
N LEU A 12 -14.08 -16.67 12.76
CA LEU A 12 -15.38 -17.25 12.38
C LEU A 12 -16.55 -16.29 12.61
N GLU A 13 -16.53 -15.54 13.71
CA GLU A 13 -17.57 -14.56 14.02
C GLU A 13 -17.64 -13.44 12.98
N LYS A 14 -16.50 -13.01 12.44
CA LYS A 14 -16.44 -11.97 11.39
C LYS A 14 -16.63 -12.54 9.98
N PHE A 15 -16.13 -13.75 9.73
CA PHE A 15 -16.10 -14.39 8.41
C PHE A 15 -16.73 -15.79 8.49
N PRO A 16 -18.06 -15.90 8.54
CA PRO A 16 -18.74 -17.18 8.72
C PRO A 16 -18.53 -18.15 7.55
N ASP A 17 -18.24 -17.64 6.36
CA ASP A 17 -18.06 -18.42 5.13
C ASP A 17 -16.61 -18.94 4.93
N VAL A 18 -15.73 -18.73 5.90
CA VAL A 18 -14.34 -19.20 5.82
C VAL A 18 -14.26 -20.73 5.87
N ILE A 19 -13.42 -21.33 5.03
CA ILE A 19 -13.31 -22.79 4.91
C ILE A 19 -12.09 -23.29 5.69
N SER A 20 -12.28 -24.20 6.64
CA SER A 20 -11.18 -24.91 7.31
C SER A 20 -10.64 -26.03 6.43
N VAL A 21 -9.31 -26.11 6.28
CA VAL A 21 -8.67 -27.08 5.39
C VAL A 21 -8.42 -28.39 6.13
N GLY A 22 -9.01 -29.48 5.65
CA GLY A 22 -8.77 -30.84 6.18
C GLY A 22 -9.17 -31.01 7.65
N GLY A 23 -10.12 -30.20 8.15
CA GLY A 23 -10.52 -30.19 9.56
C GLY A 23 -9.55 -29.48 10.51
N ASP A 24 -8.50 -28.81 9.99
CA ASP A 24 -7.57 -28.01 10.78
C ASP A 24 -8.13 -26.60 10.98
N ASN A 25 -8.59 -26.32 12.20
CA ASN A 25 -9.17 -25.03 12.60
C ASN A 25 -8.20 -23.83 12.48
N TYR A 26 -6.91 -24.06 12.20
CA TYR A 26 -5.90 -23.00 12.12
C TYR A 26 -5.28 -22.85 10.73
N LEU A 27 -5.83 -23.56 9.74
CA LEU A 27 -5.54 -23.39 8.32
C LEU A 27 -6.85 -23.04 7.59
N LEU A 28 -6.98 -21.79 7.19
CA LEU A 28 -8.21 -21.22 6.68
C LEU A 28 -8.08 -20.79 5.22
N HIS A 29 -9.13 -21.00 4.43
CA HIS A 29 -9.28 -20.52 3.06
C HIS A 29 -10.41 -19.50 3.00
N PHE A 30 -10.08 -18.31 2.51
CA PHE A 30 -11.03 -17.25 2.18
C PHE A 30 -11.18 -17.20 0.66
N VAL A 31 -12.41 -17.30 0.17
CA VAL A 31 -12.70 -17.20 -1.27
C VAL A 31 -12.67 -15.73 -1.67
N ILE A 32 -11.67 -15.33 -2.46
CA ILE A 32 -11.54 -13.95 -2.95
C ILE A 32 -12.37 -13.77 -4.23
N ASN A 33 -12.25 -14.71 -5.16
CA ASN A 33 -13.06 -14.82 -6.36
C ASN A 33 -13.04 -16.27 -6.89
N ASN A 34 -13.61 -16.49 -8.06
CA ASN A 34 -13.70 -17.82 -8.68
C ASN A 34 -12.35 -18.44 -9.05
N GLU A 35 -11.23 -17.72 -8.96
CA GLU A 35 -9.91 -18.19 -9.39
C GLU A 35 -8.87 -18.16 -8.26
N ILE A 36 -9.06 -17.32 -7.25
CA ILE A 36 -8.08 -16.98 -6.22
C ILE A 36 -8.67 -17.23 -4.82
N LEU A 37 -7.87 -17.91 -4.02
CA LEU A 37 -8.10 -18.19 -2.60
C LEU A 37 -7.01 -17.49 -1.78
N LEU A 38 -7.39 -16.95 -0.63
CA LEU A 38 -6.47 -16.53 0.40
C LEU A 38 -6.33 -17.66 1.42
N GLU A 39 -5.14 -18.25 1.50
CA GLU A 39 -4.78 -19.25 2.51
C GLU A 39 -4.09 -18.58 3.70
N VAL A 40 -4.60 -18.83 4.90
CA VAL A 40 -4.11 -18.28 6.16
C VAL A 40 -3.77 -19.43 7.12
N ASP A 41 -2.48 -19.59 7.43
CA ASP A 41 -1.93 -20.61 8.33
C ASP A 41 -1.38 -19.96 9.59
N PHE A 42 -2.09 -20.14 10.71
CA PHE A 42 -1.71 -19.62 12.03
C PHE A 42 -1.53 -20.74 13.07
N ARG A 43 -1.27 -21.98 12.65
CA ARG A 43 -1.02 -23.13 13.54
C ARG A 43 0.07 -22.89 14.57
N LYS A 44 1.07 -22.09 14.21
CA LYS A 44 2.24 -21.75 15.04
C LYS A 44 2.05 -20.47 15.87
N TYR A 45 0.90 -19.81 15.79
CA TYR A 45 0.62 -18.59 16.53
C TYR A 45 0.80 -18.80 18.05
N PRO A 46 1.42 -17.86 18.79
CA PRO A 46 1.75 -16.47 18.45
C PRO A 46 3.07 -16.27 17.68
N LYS A 47 3.69 -17.33 17.14
CA LYS A 47 4.75 -17.14 16.12
C LYS A 47 4.11 -16.64 14.81
N LYS A 48 4.93 -15.95 14.01
CA LYS A 48 4.55 -15.41 12.70
C LYS A 48 3.71 -16.39 11.89
N MET A 49 2.48 -15.99 11.61
CA MET A 49 1.57 -16.70 10.71
C MET A 49 2.05 -16.60 9.26
N LYS A 50 1.51 -17.45 8.40
CA LYS A 50 1.76 -17.41 6.96
C LYS A 50 0.46 -17.12 6.24
N ALA A 51 0.54 -16.27 5.22
CA ALA A 51 -0.59 -15.99 4.34
C ALA A 51 -0.14 -16.04 2.88
N TYR A 52 -0.99 -16.60 2.04
CA TYR A 52 -0.73 -16.80 0.61
C TYR A 52 -1.95 -16.52 -0.23
N LEU A 53 -1.76 -15.89 -1.38
CA LEU A 53 -2.74 -15.94 -2.47
C LEU A 53 -2.42 -17.14 -3.33
N ILE A 54 -3.41 -17.99 -3.56
CA ILE A 54 -3.28 -19.25 -4.28
C ILE A 54 -4.33 -19.28 -5.37
N ASN A 55 -3.99 -19.75 -6.57
CA ASN A 55 -5.02 -20.04 -7.58
C ASN A 55 -5.73 -21.37 -7.25
N ASN A 56 -6.94 -21.60 -7.77
CA ASN A 56 -7.69 -22.83 -7.48
C ASN A 56 -6.93 -24.12 -7.81
N ASN A 57 -6.07 -24.09 -8.83
CA ASN A 57 -5.26 -25.25 -9.23
C ASN A 57 -4.00 -25.45 -8.35
N LYS A 58 -3.73 -24.55 -7.40
CA LYS A 58 -2.56 -24.54 -6.50
C LYS A 58 -1.19 -24.44 -7.19
N GLU A 59 -1.16 -24.15 -8.49
CA GLU A 59 0.06 -23.97 -9.28
C GLU A 59 0.76 -22.66 -8.97
N TYR A 60 0.00 -21.62 -8.61
CA TYR A 60 0.52 -20.31 -8.25
C TYR A 60 0.32 -20.06 -6.76
N LYS A 61 1.40 -19.68 -6.06
CA LYS A 61 1.39 -19.37 -4.62
C LYS A 61 2.19 -18.10 -4.33
N PHE A 62 1.51 -16.97 -4.19
CA PHE A 62 2.13 -15.70 -3.83
C PHE A 62 2.17 -15.51 -2.32
N LYS A 63 3.37 -15.30 -1.77
CA LYS A 63 3.56 -15.11 -0.32
C LYS A 63 3.31 -13.65 0.07
N LEU A 64 2.29 -13.43 0.89
CA LEU A 64 1.85 -12.09 1.30
C LEU A 64 2.78 -11.39 2.30
N SER A 65 3.75 -12.10 2.90
CA SER A 65 4.68 -11.52 3.87
C SER A 65 5.59 -10.41 3.33
N ARG A 66 5.59 -10.17 2.01
CA ARG A 66 6.31 -9.06 1.36
C ARG A 66 5.44 -7.81 1.22
N ALA A 67 4.14 -7.99 1.03
CA ALA A 67 3.19 -6.91 0.74
C ALA A 67 2.45 -6.42 2.00
N VAL A 68 2.14 -7.32 2.94
CA VAL A 68 1.39 -7.00 4.15
C VAL A 68 2.34 -6.50 5.23
N TYR A 69 2.09 -5.30 5.76
CA TYR A 69 2.90 -4.62 6.76
C TYR A 69 3.02 -5.46 8.04
N SER A 70 1.90 -5.92 8.61
CA SER A 70 1.94 -6.67 9.89
C SER A 70 2.68 -8.01 9.77
N LEU A 71 2.61 -8.66 8.60
CA LEU A 71 3.40 -9.86 8.34
C LEU A 71 4.87 -9.53 8.13
N ARG A 72 5.21 -8.45 7.43
CA ARG A 72 6.60 -8.03 7.19
C ARG A 72 7.30 -7.66 8.50
N ASN A 73 6.64 -6.86 9.33
CA ASN A 73 7.17 -6.30 10.58
C ASN A 73 6.79 -7.12 11.82
N TRP A 74 6.58 -8.43 11.65
CA TRP A 74 6.17 -9.31 12.75
C TRP A 74 7.19 -9.28 13.91
N SER A 75 6.73 -8.90 15.09
CA SER A 75 7.51 -8.94 16.34
C SER A 75 6.89 -9.94 17.31
N LYS A 76 7.74 -10.68 18.05
CA LYS A 76 7.28 -11.57 19.12
C LYS A 76 6.80 -10.80 20.36
N HIS A 77 7.17 -9.52 20.49
CA HIS A 77 6.87 -8.69 21.65
C HIS A 77 5.58 -7.87 21.51
N SER A 78 5.03 -7.78 20.30
CA SER A 78 3.75 -7.12 19.99
C SER A 78 2.92 -8.06 19.12
N VAL A 79 2.25 -9.01 19.76
CA VAL A 79 1.46 -10.01 19.05
C VAL A 79 0.19 -9.34 18.51
N ILE A 80 0.12 -9.20 17.19
CA ILE A 80 -1.03 -8.66 16.47
C ILE A 80 -2.07 -9.78 16.31
N SER A 81 -3.36 -9.45 16.47
CA SER A 81 -4.46 -10.40 16.27
C SER A 81 -4.46 -10.97 14.84
N VAL A 82 -4.81 -12.24 14.70
CA VAL A 82 -5.01 -12.91 13.40
C VAL A 82 -6.10 -12.19 12.61
N LEU A 83 -7.16 -11.73 13.29
CA LEU A 83 -8.26 -10.99 12.69
C LEU A 83 -7.77 -9.67 12.06
N GLU A 84 -6.99 -8.89 12.80
CA GLU A 84 -6.42 -7.62 12.30
C GLU A 84 -5.55 -7.82 11.07
N ILE A 85 -4.80 -8.93 11.01
CA ILE A 85 -3.95 -9.24 9.86
C ILE A 85 -4.78 -9.66 8.66
N ILE A 86 -5.85 -10.43 8.87
CA ILE A 86 -6.79 -10.78 7.80
C ILE A 86 -7.44 -9.51 7.25
N ASP A 87 -7.89 -8.60 8.11
CA ASP A 87 -8.45 -7.30 7.70
C ASP A 87 -7.47 -6.49 6.85
N GLU A 88 -6.20 -6.43 7.28
CA GLU A 88 -5.16 -5.75 6.50
C GLU A 88 -4.94 -6.41 5.12
N ILE A 89 -4.94 -7.74 5.06
CA ILE A 89 -4.81 -8.49 3.81
C ILE A 89 -5.98 -8.21 2.87
N LEU A 90 -7.21 -8.30 3.38
CA LEU A 90 -8.41 -8.09 2.58
C LEU A 90 -8.48 -6.66 2.05
N LEU A 91 -8.13 -5.68 2.89
CA LEU A 91 -8.04 -4.28 2.46
C LEU A 91 -7.01 -4.08 1.34
N LEU A 92 -5.84 -4.74 1.43
CA LEU A 92 -4.85 -4.72 0.36
C LEU A 92 -5.40 -5.32 -0.94
N ILE A 93 -6.09 -6.47 -0.85
CA ILE A 93 -6.69 -7.14 -2.01
C ILE A 93 -7.76 -6.26 -2.65
N ASP A 94 -8.65 -5.67 -1.86
CA ASP A 94 -9.70 -4.77 -2.35
C ASP A 94 -9.08 -3.55 -3.02
N ASN A 95 -8.05 -2.95 -2.42
CA ASN A 95 -7.35 -1.81 -3.02
C ASN A 95 -6.72 -2.14 -4.39
N LEU A 96 -6.19 -3.35 -4.54
CA LEU A 96 -5.67 -3.82 -5.82
C LEU A 96 -6.79 -4.12 -6.83
N LYS A 97 -7.91 -4.70 -6.38
CA LYS A 97 -9.05 -5.06 -7.22
C LYS A 97 -9.78 -3.84 -7.76
N PHE A 98 -10.00 -2.84 -6.92
CA PHE A 98 -10.69 -1.60 -7.28
C PHE A 98 -9.76 -0.54 -7.86
N ASN A 99 -8.47 -0.85 -8.03
CA ASN A 99 -7.47 0.08 -8.56
C ASN A 99 -7.49 1.42 -7.79
N GLN A 100 -7.50 1.32 -6.46
CA GLN A 100 -7.68 2.46 -5.56
C GLN A 100 -6.54 2.55 -4.53
N ILE A 101 -6.38 3.75 -3.97
CA ILE A 101 -5.52 3.99 -2.81
C ILE A 101 -6.27 4.76 -1.73
N MET A 102 -6.06 4.38 -0.47
CA MET A 102 -6.61 5.10 0.67
C MET A 102 -5.56 6.03 1.24
N ILE A 103 -5.94 7.27 1.54
CA ILE A 103 -5.02 8.30 2.02
C ILE A 103 -5.62 8.93 3.27
N LYS A 104 -4.81 9.04 4.33
CA LYS A 104 -5.23 9.75 5.54
C LYS A 104 -5.38 11.25 5.25
N LYS A 105 -6.49 11.86 5.66
CA LYS A 105 -6.86 13.23 5.33
C LYS A 105 -5.86 14.26 5.84
N ASP A 106 -5.57 14.23 7.14
CA ASP A 106 -4.64 15.13 7.81
C ASP A 106 -3.21 14.97 7.27
N PHE A 107 -2.84 13.76 6.82
CA PHE A 107 -1.59 13.55 6.07
C PHE A 107 -1.62 14.28 4.71
N LEU A 108 -2.68 14.11 3.93
CA LEU A 108 -2.82 14.72 2.61
C LEU A 108 -2.85 16.25 2.69
N GLU A 109 -3.57 16.79 3.67
CA GLU A 109 -3.63 18.22 3.96
C GLU A 109 -2.24 18.78 4.29
N GLY A 110 -1.48 18.10 5.15
CA GLY A 110 -0.10 18.46 5.46
C GLY A 110 0.80 18.43 4.23
N LEU A 111 0.70 17.38 3.41
CA LEU A 111 1.48 17.22 2.19
C LEU A 111 1.17 18.34 1.16
N VAL A 112 -0.11 18.69 1.00
CA VAL A 112 -0.57 19.78 0.14
C VAL A 112 -0.10 21.14 0.66
N ALA A 113 -0.23 21.40 1.97
CA ALA A 113 0.22 22.64 2.59
C ALA A 113 1.74 22.85 2.39
N MET A 114 2.53 21.79 2.54
CA MET A 114 3.96 21.82 2.27
C MET A 114 4.27 22.16 0.81
N CYS A 115 3.54 21.59 -0.15
CA CYS A 115 3.71 21.91 -1.57
C CYS A 115 3.34 23.37 -1.88
N LYS A 116 2.28 23.90 -1.25
CA LYS A 116 1.88 25.31 -1.37
C LYS A 116 2.97 26.25 -0.85
N GLN A 117 3.53 25.97 0.32
CA GLN A 117 4.59 26.78 0.94
C GLN A 117 5.89 26.80 0.13
N ASN A 118 6.19 25.71 -0.57
CA ASN A 118 7.40 25.60 -1.38
C ASN A 118 7.22 26.08 -2.82
N HIS A 119 6.00 26.41 -3.25
CA HIS A 119 5.73 26.90 -4.59
C HIS A 119 6.55 28.17 -4.90
N PRO A 120 7.13 28.34 -6.11
CA PRO A 120 7.05 27.47 -7.29
C PRO A 120 8.12 26.37 -7.36
N ARG A 121 8.84 26.11 -6.27
CA ARG A 121 9.87 25.06 -6.25
C ARG A 121 9.21 23.68 -6.37
N LYS A 122 9.83 22.83 -7.19
CA LYS A 122 9.40 21.44 -7.37
C LYS A 122 9.79 20.65 -6.14
N MET A 123 9.00 19.63 -5.86
CA MET A 123 9.22 18.70 -4.77
C MET A 123 8.87 17.32 -5.25
N ARG A 124 9.61 16.35 -4.74
CA ARG A 124 9.31 14.95 -4.91
C ARG A 124 9.69 14.22 -3.64
N GLY A 125 8.91 13.21 -3.29
CA GLY A 125 9.23 12.33 -2.18
C GLY A 125 8.67 10.94 -2.38
N VAL A 126 8.93 10.09 -1.40
CA VAL A 126 8.42 8.72 -1.36
C VAL A 126 7.31 8.65 -0.33
N LEU A 127 6.22 7.94 -0.65
CA LEU A 127 5.06 7.78 0.22
C LEU A 127 5.10 6.40 0.88
N GLY A 128 4.94 6.38 2.20
CA GLY A 128 4.80 5.16 2.98
C GLY A 128 3.33 4.78 3.19
N VAL A 129 3.10 3.48 3.17
CA VAL A 129 1.80 2.85 3.33
C VAL A 129 1.83 2.00 4.59
N HIS A 130 0.95 2.34 5.53
CA HIS A 130 0.74 1.61 6.76
C HIS A 130 -0.65 0.97 6.74
N LYS A 131 -0.72 -0.36 6.85
CA LYS A 131 -1.96 -1.13 6.80
C LYS A 131 -2.89 -0.74 5.63
N GLY A 132 -2.32 -0.58 4.42
CA GLY A 132 -3.06 -0.22 3.21
C GLY A 132 -3.40 1.27 3.06
N ILE A 133 -3.04 2.11 4.03
CA ILE A 133 -3.34 3.54 4.06
C ILE A 133 -2.05 4.36 3.88
N VAL A 134 -2.07 5.35 2.98
CA VAL A 134 -0.98 6.30 2.82
C VAL A 134 -0.99 7.29 3.98
N SER A 135 0.10 7.33 4.76
CA SER A 135 0.14 8.11 6.02
C SER A 135 1.50 8.72 6.36
N GLU A 136 2.54 8.47 5.58
CA GLU A 136 3.88 9.01 5.84
C GLU A 136 4.61 9.35 4.54
N TYR A 137 5.62 10.23 4.62
CA TYR A 137 6.48 10.54 3.48
C TYR A 137 7.94 10.70 3.89
N ILE A 138 8.83 10.43 2.94
CA ILE A 138 10.25 10.81 3.01
C ILE A 138 10.53 11.82 1.91
N LEU A 139 11.13 12.95 2.31
CA LEU A 139 11.74 13.90 1.38
C LEU A 139 13.22 13.56 1.22
N PRO A 140 13.72 13.35 -0.01
CA PRO A 140 15.14 13.28 -0.24
C PRO A 140 15.80 14.64 0.02
N SER A 141 17.12 14.64 0.25
CA SER A 141 17.91 15.86 0.07
C SER A 141 17.77 16.38 -1.36
N ARG A 142 17.77 17.70 -1.55
CA ARG A 142 17.83 18.33 -2.88
C ARG A 142 19.02 17.87 -3.72
N ALA A 143 20.13 17.50 -3.06
CA ALA A 143 21.29 16.96 -3.75
C ALA A 143 20.97 15.65 -4.50
N CYS A 144 19.91 14.95 -4.09
CA CYS A 144 19.44 13.68 -4.64
C CYS A 144 18.36 13.78 -5.71
N THR A 145 18.05 14.99 -6.17
CA THR A 145 17.06 15.22 -7.23
C THR A 145 17.67 16.00 -8.39
N ASP A 146 17.22 15.69 -9.61
CA ASP A 146 17.45 16.50 -10.80
C ASP A 146 16.15 17.17 -11.23
N SER A 147 16.24 18.44 -11.64
CA SER A 147 15.09 19.21 -12.10
C SER A 147 14.83 18.97 -13.58
N GLU A 148 13.68 18.38 -13.90
CA GLU A 148 13.10 18.34 -15.24
C GLU A 148 12.18 19.55 -15.47
N LYS A 149 11.75 19.81 -16.71
CA LYS A 149 10.94 21.01 -17.05
C LYS A 149 9.77 21.25 -16.08
N ASN A 150 9.02 20.21 -15.72
CA ASN A 150 7.78 20.31 -14.93
C ASN A 150 7.78 19.52 -13.60
N PHE A 151 8.86 18.83 -13.24
CA PHE A 151 8.92 17.97 -12.04
C PHE A 151 10.37 17.65 -11.65
N GLU A 152 10.57 16.96 -10.54
CA GLU A 152 11.88 16.45 -10.10
C GLU A 152 11.99 14.93 -10.26
N ILE A 153 13.21 14.46 -10.57
CA ILE A 153 13.55 13.04 -10.61
C ILE A 153 14.59 12.69 -9.57
N PHE A 154 14.49 11.51 -8.97
CA PHE A 154 15.57 11.01 -8.12
C PHE A 154 16.79 10.67 -8.97
N LYS A 155 17.96 11.15 -8.54
CA LYS A 155 19.25 10.73 -9.09
C LYS A 155 19.44 9.24 -8.87
N THR A 156 19.97 8.55 -9.88
CA THR A 156 20.30 7.12 -9.79
C THR A 156 21.38 6.82 -8.77
N THR A 157 22.22 7.81 -8.44
CA THR A 157 23.30 7.71 -7.45
C THR A 157 22.83 7.83 -6.00
N CYS A 158 21.58 8.25 -5.76
CA CYS A 158 21.04 8.35 -4.42
C CYS A 158 20.31 7.06 -4.02
N ASN A 159 20.76 6.49 -2.91
CA ASN A 159 20.12 5.34 -2.30
C ASN A 159 18.82 5.78 -1.61
N LEU A 160 17.69 5.52 -2.26
CA LEU A 160 16.40 5.56 -1.58
C LEU A 160 16.25 4.34 -0.67
N PRO A 161 15.43 4.42 0.39
CA PRO A 161 15.14 3.27 1.23
C PRO A 161 14.63 2.10 0.38
N LEU A 162 15.23 0.93 0.58
CA LEU A 162 14.77 -0.37 0.05
C LEU A 162 13.60 -0.94 0.87
N ASP A 163 13.05 -0.15 1.80
CA ASP A 163 11.91 -0.55 2.60
C ASP A 163 10.63 -0.61 1.74
N LEU A 164 9.98 -1.78 1.77
CA LEU A 164 8.78 -2.11 1.02
C LEU A 164 7.52 -1.44 1.59
N SER A 165 7.58 -0.80 2.76
CA SER A 165 6.50 0.07 3.26
C SER A 165 6.31 1.31 2.39
N TYR A 166 7.35 1.72 1.66
CA TYR A 166 7.34 2.88 0.80
C TYR A 166 6.83 2.55 -0.60
N GLU A 167 5.53 2.40 -0.72
CA GLU A 167 4.89 1.90 -1.94
C GLU A 167 4.64 2.98 -3.00
N GLY A 168 4.69 4.26 -2.65
CA GLY A 168 4.32 5.36 -3.55
C GLY A 168 5.41 6.40 -3.77
N THR A 169 5.22 7.25 -4.78
CA THR A 169 5.98 8.50 -4.96
C THR A 169 4.98 9.64 -5.03
N PHE A 170 5.29 10.82 -4.48
CA PHE A 170 4.56 12.04 -4.80
C PHE A 170 5.44 13.01 -5.58
N ILE A 171 4.84 13.81 -6.46
CA ILE A 171 5.51 14.80 -7.29
C ILE A 171 4.67 16.08 -7.30
N SER A 172 5.25 17.19 -6.86
CA SER A 172 4.61 18.50 -7.01
C SER A 172 4.77 19.03 -8.43
N ARG A 173 3.73 19.70 -8.92
CA ARG A 173 3.58 20.20 -10.29
C ARG A 173 3.24 21.69 -10.26
N PRO A 174 4.24 22.58 -10.12
CA PRO A 174 4.03 24.02 -10.06
C PRO A 174 3.32 24.60 -11.29
N SER A 175 3.40 23.94 -12.45
CA SER A 175 2.72 24.36 -13.68
C SER A 175 1.20 24.15 -13.67
N GLY A 176 0.66 23.46 -12.67
CA GLY A 176 -0.76 23.08 -12.61
C GLY A 176 -1.14 21.90 -13.52
N MET A 177 -0.22 21.41 -14.35
CA MET A 177 -0.50 20.33 -15.29
C MET A 177 -0.37 18.95 -14.65
N LEU A 178 -1.48 18.21 -14.61
CA LEU A 178 -1.57 16.80 -14.20
C LEU A 178 -1.39 15.80 -15.37
N SER A 179 -1.05 16.29 -16.57
CA SER A 179 -0.80 15.42 -17.72
C SER A 179 0.51 14.63 -17.59
N THR A 180 0.51 13.43 -18.18
CA THR A 180 1.64 12.50 -18.20
C THR A 180 2.53 12.73 -19.43
N ASN A 181 3.76 12.21 -19.39
CA ASN A 181 4.68 12.16 -20.52
C ASN A 181 5.59 10.94 -20.40
N GLU A 182 6.40 10.64 -21.42
CA GLU A 182 7.24 9.44 -21.44
C GLU A 182 8.17 9.33 -20.22
N LYS A 183 8.82 10.43 -19.81
CA LYS A 183 9.70 10.45 -18.63
C LYS A 183 8.91 10.18 -17.34
N LEU A 184 7.68 10.70 -17.23
CA LEU A 184 6.82 10.45 -16.08
C LEU A 184 6.35 8.99 -16.06
N ASN A 185 6.05 8.41 -17.21
CA ASN A 185 5.70 6.99 -17.33
C ASN A 185 6.86 6.08 -16.88
N GLN A 186 8.11 6.47 -17.10
CA GLN A 186 9.26 5.76 -16.54
C GLN A 186 9.33 5.84 -15.00
N ILE A 187 8.81 6.91 -14.40
CA ILE A 187 8.74 7.05 -12.94
C ILE A 187 7.65 6.16 -12.35
N PHE A 188 6.50 6.08 -13.02
CA PHE A 188 5.37 5.25 -12.61
C PHE A 188 5.79 3.78 -12.41
N LYS A 189 6.71 3.28 -13.23
CA LYS A 189 7.23 1.90 -13.14
C LYS A 189 8.08 1.62 -11.89
N LYS A 190 8.52 2.63 -11.14
CA LYS A 190 9.49 2.46 -10.02
C LYS A 190 8.84 2.01 -8.71
N ARG A 191 7.57 2.35 -8.46
CA ARG A 191 6.85 2.09 -7.21
C ARG A 191 5.38 1.79 -7.53
N ARG A 192 4.62 1.20 -6.59
CA ARG A 192 3.24 0.74 -6.82
C ARG A 192 2.33 1.82 -7.38
N PHE A 193 2.51 3.06 -6.93
CA PHE A 193 1.75 4.21 -7.44
C PHE A 193 2.56 5.51 -7.43
N THR A 194 2.09 6.49 -8.19
CA THR A 194 2.61 7.86 -8.18
C THR A 194 1.46 8.87 -8.05
N MET A 195 1.57 9.76 -7.07
CA MET A 195 0.66 10.87 -6.82
C MET A 195 1.24 12.16 -7.42
N LEU A 196 0.44 12.86 -8.23
CA LEU A 196 0.77 14.19 -8.73
C LEU A 196 -0.05 15.22 -7.95
N LEU A 197 0.64 16.27 -7.48
CA LEU A 197 0.05 17.38 -6.74
C LEU A 197 0.28 18.67 -7.54
N ALA A 198 -0.74 19.16 -8.22
CA ALA A 198 -0.66 20.32 -9.10
C ALA A 198 -0.99 21.64 -8.40
N HIS A 199 -0.38 22.74 -8.82
CA HIS A 199 -0.86 24.07 -8.47
C HIS A 199 -2.30 24.27 -9.01
N PRO A 200 -3.25 24.89 -8.28
CA PRO A 200 -3.12 25.60 -7.00
C PRO A 200 -3.15 24.73 -5.73
N TYR A 201 -3.05 23.42 -5.88
CA TYR A 201 -3.03 22.42 -4.81
C TYR A 201 -4.36 22.38 -4.02
N ASN A 202 -5.47 22.38 -4.75
CA ASN A 202 -6.80 22.13 -4.20
C ASN A 202 -7.03 20.62 -4.08
N LEU A 203 -7.55 20.15 -2.95
CA LEU A 203 -7.72 18.73 -2.66
C LEU A 203 -8.63 18.02 -3.67
N SER A 204 -9.66 18.70 -4.19
CA SER A 204 -10.64 18.12 -5.13
C SER A 204 -10.04 17.79 -6.49
N ASP A 205 -9.35 18.76 -7.11
CA ASP A 205 -9.05 18.71 -8.55
C ASP A 205 -7.56 18.74 -8.88
N SER A 206 -6.72 19.03 -7.89
CA SER A 206 -5.28 19.18 -8.11
C SER A 206 -4.47 17.92 -7.78
N ILE A 207 -5.15 16.80 -7.57
CA ILE A 207 -4.53 15.54 -7.15
C ILE A 207 -4.95 14.44 -8.12
N LYS A 208 -3.96 13.72 -8.66
CA LYS A 208 -4.20 12.50 -9.44
C LYS A 208 -3.19 11.44 -9.06
N CYS A 209 -3.65 10.21 -8.96
CA CYS A 209 -2.83 9.05 -8.67
C CYS A 209 -2.77 8.15 -9.91
N PHE A 210 -1.62 7.54 -10.12
CA PHE A 210 -1.36 6.67 -11.27
C PHE A 210 -0.70 5.38 -10.81
N ASP A 211 -1.08 4.27 -11.43
CA ASP A 211 -0.46 2.96 -11.21
C ASP A 211 0.90 2.86 -11.96
N THR A 212 1.49 1.67 -11.97
CA THR A 212 2.76 1.41 -12.66
C THR A 212 2.67 1.45 -14.18
N SER A 213 1.46 1.31 -14.74
CA SER A 213 1.17 1.38 -16.18
C SER A 213 0.86 2.81 -16.65
N GLY A 214 0.64 3.74 -15.72
CA GLY A 214 0.23 5.12 -15.98
C GLY A 214 -1.28 5.28 -16.12
N GLN A 215 -2.06 4.27 -15.73
CA GLN A 215 -3.52 4.38 -15.61
C GLN A 215 -3.89 5.09 -14.32
N ILE A 216 -5.03 5.78 -14.33
CA ILE A 216 -5.53 6.52 -13.17
C ILE A 216 -5.93 5.54 -12.07
N LEU A 217 -5.44 5.80 -10.86
CA LEU A 217 -5.91 5.19 -9.62
C LEU A 217 -6.94 6.10 -8.98
N GLU A 218 -8.05 5.52 -8.53
CA GLU A 218 -8.96 6.21 -7.63
C GLU A 218 -8.26 6.47 -6.29
N HIS A 219 -8.50 7.62 -5.67
CA HIS A 219 -7.98 7.89 -4.34
C HIS A 219 -9.12 8.24 -3.40
N ILE A 220 -9.16 7.56 -2.27
CA ILE A 220 -10.18 7.74 -1.23
C ILE A 220 -9.51 8.39 -0.04
N ILE A 221 -10.05 9.53 0.37
CA ILE A 221 -9.60 10.25 1.56
C ILE A 221 -10.38 9.72 2.75
N ILE A 222 -9.66 9.30 3.80
CA ILE A 222 -10.22 8.82 5.06
C ILE A 222 -9.76 9.68 6.23
N ASP A 223 -10.60 9.83 7.25
CA ASP A 223 -10.26 10.53 8.50
C ASP A 223 -9.37 9.67 9.43
#